data_AF-A0AA95H1V2-F1
#
_entry.id   AF-A0AA95H1V2-F1
#
_cell.length_a   1.000
_cell.length_b   1.000
_cell.length_c   1.000
_cell.angle_alpha   90.00
_cell.angle_beta   90.00
_cell.angle_gamma   90.00
#
_symmetry.space_group_name_H-M   'P 1'
#
loop_
_entity.id
_entity.type
_entity.pdbx_description
1 polymer ?
#
loop_
_entity_poly.entity_id
_entity_poly.type
_entity_poly.pdbx_seq_one_letter_code
_entity_poly.pdbx_strand_id
1 'polypeptide(L)'
;MNRPDANSADQSANKDDDAVWLDLVARLEGTGTSEAGNPSSAGPLNPAPGDGGLPRRESSKAFRDFDPLGLSTPPDEATAVPASSEGAGRPLGPRDFEVEDDDDDAFVPEEPPSLAGTEPLIMLAWVGAVGGPIALLFTAMFWRSAPLVAILGIVAAFVASVVFLIMRLPQEKNEDDDGARI
;
A
#
# COMPACT_ATOMS: atom_id res chain seq x y z
N MET A 1 16.32 -7.16 -46.53
CA MET A 1 16.52 -6.71 -45.14
C MET A 1 15.23 -6.99 -44.39
N ASN A 2 15.22 -7.98 -43.49
CA ASN A 2 14.09 -8.29 -42.63
C ASN A 2 14.20 -7.38 -41.39
N ARG A 3 13.22 -6.51 -41.14
CA ARG A 3 13.16 -5.74 -39.89
C ARG A 3 12.67 -6.69 -38.78
N PRO A 4 13.32 -6.77 -37.61
CA PRO A 4 12.74 -7.47 -36.47
C PRO A 4 11.51 -6.70 -35.97
N ASP A 5 10.41 -7.42 -35.76
CA ASP A 5 9.14 -6.89 -35.29
C ASP A 5 9.24 -6.40 -33.84
N ALA A 6 8.80 -5.16 -33.57
CA ALA A 6 8.87 -4.51 -32.26
C ALA A 6 8.13 -5.28 -31.14
N ASN A 7 7.16 -6.13 -31.48
CA ASN A 7 6.41 -6.97 -30.53
C ASN A 7 7.19 -8.17 -29.97
N SER A 8 8.39 -8.45 -30.48
CA SER A 8 9.15 -9.64 -30.04
C SER A 8 10.00 -9.38 -28.79
N ALA A 9 10.46 -8.15 -28.58
CA ALA A 9 11.32 -7.80 -27.45
C ALA A 9 10.55 -7.78 -26.11
N ASP A 10 9.29 -7.33 -26.13
CA ASP A 10 8.46 -7.26 -24.93
C ASP A 10 8.04 -8.65 -24.43
N GLN A 11 7.86 -9.63 -25.33
CA GLN A 11 7.46 -10.99 -24.91
C GLN A 11 8.59 -11.80 -24.27
N SER A 12 9.85 -11.59 -24.68
CA SER A 12 10.99 -12.25 -24.02
C SER A 12 11.24 -11.66 -22.63
N ALA A 13 11.15 -10.34 -22.47
CA ALA A 13 11.34 -9.68 -21.18
C ALA A 13 10.32 -10.14 -20.13
N ASN A 14 9.04 -10.23 -20.50
CA ASN A 14 8.00 -10.75 -19.61
C ASN A 14 8.23 -12.23 -19.22
N LYS A 15 8.78 -13.04 -20.13
CA LYS A 15 9.08 -14.46 -19.87
C LYS A 15 10.23 -14.65 -18.88
N ASP A 16 11.23 -13.77 -18.96
CA ASP A 16 12.38 -13.80 -18.06
C ASP A 16 11.97 -13.35 -16.64
N ASP A 17 11.11 -12.33 -16.53
CA ASP A 17 10.56 -11.84 -15.26
C ASP A 17 9.69 -12.90 -14.56
N ASP A 18 8.84 -13.61 -15.31
CA ASP A 18 8.02 -14.71 -14.79
C ASP A 18 8.90 -15.86 -14.22
N ALA A 19 10.02 -16.16 -14.86
CA ALA A 19 10.95 -17.21 -14.42
C ALA A 19 11.69 -16.82 -13.13
N VAL A 20 12.11 -15.56 -13.01
CA VAL A 20 12.73 -15.02 -11.79
C VAL A 20 11.72 -15.00 -10.64
N TRP A 21 10.47 -14.63 -10.90
CA TRP A 21 9.41 -14.62 -9.89
C TRP A 21 9.08 -16.02 -9.37
N LEU A 22 9.05 -17.03 -10.25
CA LEU A 22 8.84 -18.43 -9.85
C LEU A 22 9.98 -18.98 -8.99
N ASP A 23 11.23 -18.61 -9.25
CA ASP A 23 12.37 -19.00 -8.41
C ASP A 23 12.28 -18.37 -7.00
N LEU A 24 11.85 -17.11 -6.92
CA LEU A 24 11.60 -16.42 -5.64
C LEU A 24 10.51 -17.11 -4.83
N VAL A 25 9.39 -17.49 -5.45
CA VAL A 25 8.30 -18.21 -4.78
C VAL A 25 8.73 -19.61 -4.36
N ALA A 26 9.41 -20.36 -5.22
CA ALA A 26 9.89 -21.70 -4.89
C ALA A 26 10.85 -21.68 -3.69
N ARG A 27 11.74 -20.67 -3.62
CA ARG A 27 12.64 -20.47 -2.48
C ARG A 27 11.90 -20.09 -1.21
N LEU A 28 10.84 -19.28 -1.33
CA LEU A 28 10.01 -18.85 -0.20
C LEU A 28 9.18 -20.03 0.38
N GLU A 29 8.63 -20.89 -0.48
CA GLU A 29 7.89 -22.09 -0.05
C GLU A 29 8.83 -23.16 0.53
N GLY A 30 10.04 -23.30 -0.02
CA GLY A 30 11.06 -24.21 0.48
C GLY A 30 11.61 -23.85 1.87
N THR A 31 11.66 -22.56 2.22
CA THR A 31 12.08 -22.14 3.57
C THR A 31 10.98 -22.28 4.62
N GLY A 32 9.70 -22.37 4.24
CA GLY A 32 8.58 -22.53 5.17
C GLY A 32 8.27 -23.98 5.58
N THR A 33 8.81 -24.96 4.85
CA THR A 33 8.45 -26.38 4.99
C THR A 33 9.51 -27.25 5.68
N SER A 34 10.67 -26.70 6.04
CA SER A 34 11.77 -27.47 6.65
C SER A 34 11.78 -27.53 8.20
N GLU A 35 10.80 -26.94 8.89
CA GLU A 35 10.73 -26.95 10.37
C GLU A 35 9.33 -27.37 10.90
N ALA A 36 8.81 -28.50 10.43
CA ALA A 36 7.59 -29.12 10.99
C ALA A 36 7.79 -30.63 11.19
N GLY A 37 8.80 -30.98 11.99
CA GLY A 37 9.07 -32.35 12.44
C GLY A 37 8.09 -32.82 13.52
N ASN A 38 7.00 -33.46 13.09
CA ASN A 38 6.25 -34.57 13.72
C ASN A 38 6.39 -34.84 15.26
N PRO A 39 5.36 -34.55 16.09
CA PRO A 39 5.27 -35.04 17.46
C PRO A 39 4.36 -36.26 17.56
N SER A 40 4.90 -37.40 18.03
CA SER A 40 4.25 -38.39 18.92
C SER A 40 4.60 -39.84 18.60
N SER A 41 5.31 -40.49 19.52
CA SER A 41 5.10 -41.89 19.88
C SER A 41 5.57 -42.09 21.33
N ALA A 42 4.67 -42.59 22.16
CA ALA A 42 4.71 -42.52 23.62
C ALA A 42 5.20 -43.82 24.30
N GLY A 43 5.94 -43.67 25.41
CA GLY A 43 5.89 -44.52 26.63
C GLY A 43 7.10 -45.45 26.95
N PRO A 44 7.27 -45.94 28.21
CA PRO A 44 6.79 -45.39 29.50
C PRO A 44 7.73 -45.56 30.75
N LEU A 45 7.34 -44.94 31.90
CA LEU A 45 7.71 -45.18 33.34
C LEU A 45 9.12 -44.72 33.82
N ASN A 46 9.37 -43.87 34.84
CA ASN A 46 8.93 -43.80 36.25
C ASN A 46 9.49 -42.47 36.93
N PRO A 47 9.02 -42.00 38.11
CA PRO A 47 9.22 -40.61 38.58
C PRO A 47 10.22 -40.42 39.75
N ALA A 48 10.90 -39.27 39.80
CA ALA A 48 11.47 -38.62 41.01
C ALA A 48 11.98 -37.19 40.68
N PRO A 49 12.06 -36.25 41.66
CA PRO A 49 11.62 -34.87 41.48
C PRO A 49 12.77 -33.87 41.26
N GLY A 50 12.51 -32.82 40.48
CA GLY A 50 13.43 -31.70 40.35
C GLY A 50 12.88 -30.62 39.42
N ASP A 51 12.48 -29.51 40.05
CA ASP A 51 12.27 -28.14 39.55
C ASP A 51 11.56 -27.88 38.21
N GLY A 52 10.62 -26.94 38.30
CA GLY A 52 9.80 -26.46 37.20
C GLY A 52 10.63 -25.91 36.03
N GLY A 53 10.40 -26.49 34.85
CA GLY A 53 10.87 -25.97 33.59
C GLY A 53 9.78 -26.17 32.54
N LEU A 54 9.12 -25.08 32.14
CA LEU A 54 8.27 -25.06 30.95
C LEU A 54 9.11 -25.43 29.72
N PRO A 55 8.57 -26.15 28.72
CA PRO A 55 9.33 -26.48 27.51
C PRO A 55 9.72 -25.21 26.79
N ARG A 56 11.04 -24.98 26.69
CA ARG A 56 11.64 -23.84 26.01
C ARG A 56 11.33 -23.93 24.52
N ARG A 57 10.42 -23.07 24.06
CA ARG A 57 10.22 -22.77 22.64
C ARG A 57 11.60 -22.43 22.05
N GLU A 58 12.02 -23.21 21.06
CA GLU A 58 13.26 -22.98 20.32
C GLU A 58 13.27 -21.54 19.83
N SER A 59 14.32 -20.83 20.20
CA SER A 59 14.52 -19.42 19.96
C SER A 59 14.47 -19.14 18.46
N SER A 60 13.43 -18.45 18.01
CA SER A 60 13.40 -17.82 16.70
C SER A 60 14.65 -16.95 16.54
N LYS A 61 15.38 -17.09 15.43
CA LYS A 61 16.60 -16.32 15.13
C LYS A 61 16.37 -14.84 15.45
N ALA A 62 17.27 -14.27 16.24
CA ALA A 62 17.15 -12.89 16.68
C ALA A 62 17.62 -11.96 15.56
N PHE A 63 17.12 -10.73 15.53
CA PHE A 63 17.54 -9.71 14.56
C PHE A 63 19.07 -9.51 14.51
N ARG A 64 19.77 -9.77 15.62
CA ARG A 64 21.24 -9.77 15.74
C ARG A 64 21.94 -10.77 14.83
N ASP A 65 21.27 -11.86 14.47
CA ASP A 65 21.85 -12.92 13.62
C ASP A 65 21.94 -12.50 12.13
N PHE A 66 21.31 -11.38 11.76
CA PHE A 66 21.25 -10.86 10.39
C PHE A 66 21.97 -9.51 10.22
N ASP A 67 22.85 -9.14 11.16
CA ASP A 67 23.51 -7.85 11.13
C ASP A 67 25.00 -7.96 10.72
N PRO A 68 25.31 -7.94 9.41
CA PRO A 68 26.69 -8.05 8.92
C PRO A 68 27.55 -6.81 9.25
N LEU A 69 26.94 -5.72 9.73
CA LEU A 69 27.60 -4.46 10.04
C LEU A 69 27.77 -4.25 11.56
N GLY A 70 27.22 -5.13 12.40
CA GLY A 70 27.42 -5.14 13.85
C GLY A 70 26.75 -3.99 14.61
N LEU A 71 25.78 -3.30 14.01
CA LEU A 71 25.07 -2.14 14.58
C LEU A 71 24.11 -2.50 15.74
N SER A 72 23.72 -3.76 15.86
CA SER A 72 22.77 -4.29 16.84
C SER A 72 23.42 -4.72 18.16
N THR A 73 24.76 -4.64 18.24
CA THR A 73 25.52 -4.79 19.48
C THR A 73 25.59 -3.41 20.14
N PRO A 74 24.92 -3.19 21.29
CA PRO A 74 25.13 -1.97 22.05
C PRO A 74 26.61 -1.87 22.43
N PRO A 75 27.24 -0.69 22.34
CA PRO A 75 28.63 -0.52 22.75
C PRO A 75 28.83 -1.02 24.19
N ASP A 76 29.88 -1.79 24.44
CA ASP A 76 30.23 -2.22 25.79
C ASP A 76 30.32 -1.00 26.72
N GLU A 77 29.45 -0.98 27.73
CA GLU A 77 29.35 -0.01 28.82
C GLU A 77 30.60 -0.02 29.74
N ALA A 78 31.74 -0.56 29.28
CA ALA A 78 33.04 -0.46 29.92
C ALA A 78 33.83 0.79 29.47
N THR A 79 33.32 1.54 28.47
CA THR A 79 33.79 2.90 28.17
C THR A 79 32.69 3.93 28.43
N ALA A 80 31.79 3.65 29.37
CA ALA A 80 30.94 4.66 29.97
C ALA A 80 31.84 5.59 30.80
N VAL A 81 32.42 6.60 30.14
CA VAL A 81 32.83 7.82 30.82
C VAL A 81 31.63 8.27 31.65
N PRO A 82 31.78 8.50 32.97
CA PRO A 82 30.66 8.87 33.80
C PRO A 82 30.03 10.12 33.18
N ALA A 83 28.74 10.02 32.85
CA ALA A 83 27.91 11.15 32.47
C ALA A 83 27.86 12.09 33.68
N SER A 84 28.92 12.86 33.81
CA SER A 84 29.05 14.00 34.69
C SER A 84 28.04 14.99 34.16
N SER A 85 27.14 15.39 35.04
CA SER A 85 26.22 16.48 34.82
C SER A 85 26.95 17.71 34.26
N GLU A 86 26.25 18.40 33.35
CA GLU A 86 26.59 19.64 32.65
C GLU A 86 27.57 19.58 31.46
N GLY A 87 27.02 19.87 30.27
CA GLY A 87 27.83 20.18 29.10
C GLY A 87 27.01 20.31 27.81
N ALA A 88 26.64 21.55 27.49
CA ALA A 88 26.00 21.96 26.24
C ALA A 88 26.62 21.33 24.98
N GLY A 89 25.75 20.94 24.03
CA GLY A 89 26.15 20.80 22.62
C GLY A 89 26.28 19.39 22.06
N ARG A 90 25.56 18.38 22.58
CA ARG A 90 25.31 17.19 21.75
C ARG A 90 24.41 17.64 20.59
N PRO A 91 24.83 17.51 19.31
CA PRO A 91 23.93 17.82 18.21
C PRO A 91 22.74 16.88 18.31
N LEU A 92 21.54 17.47 18.38
CA LEU A 92 20.28 16.73 18.37
C LEU A 92 20.32 15.73 17.23
N GLY A 93 20.33 14.44 17.56
CA GLY A 93 20.25 13.38 16.57
C GLY A 93 18.86 13.39 15.93
N PRO A 94 18.69 12.76 14.75
CA PRO A 94 17.39 12.69 14.04
C PRO A 94 16.25 12.00 14.80
N ARG A 95 16.46 11.61 16.07
CA ARG A 95 15.48 10.98 16.94
C ARG A 95 15.33 11.69 18.30
N ASP A 96 16.06 12.78 18.50
CA ASP A 96 16.02 13.55 19.73
C ASP A 96 14.97 14.68 19.57
N PHE A 97 13.74 14.32 19.23
CA PHE A 97 12.61 15.24 19.21
C PHE A 97 11.96 15.24 20.59
N GLU A 98 11.96 16.38 21.27
CA GLU A 98 11.06 16.60 22.39
C GLU A 98 9.65 16.82 21.83
N VAL A 99 8.67 16.11 22.40
CA VAL A 99 7.26 16.42 22.17
C VAL A 99 6.99 17.68 22.97
N GLU A 100 6.86 18.81 22.29
CA GLU A 100 6.35 20.02 22.89
C GLU A 100 4.87 19.74 23.19
N ASP A 101 4.52 19.59 24.46
CA ASP A 101 3.14 19.36 24.94
C ASP A 101 2.32 20.66 24.75
N ASP A 102 2.24 21.18 23.52
CA ASP A 102 1.30 22.22 23.13
C ASP A 102 -0.02 21.53 22.73
N ASP A 103 -0.77 21.11 23.76
CA ASP A 103 -2.15 20.62 23.61
C ASP A 103 -3.08 21.66 22.96
N ASP A 104 -2.64 22.92 22.87
CA ASP A 104 -3.38 24.07 22.34
C ASP A 104 -3.36 24.14 20.79
N ASP A 105 -2.44 23.47 20.11
CA ASP A 105 -2.31 23.44 18.64
C ASP A 105 -2.84 22.13 18.00
N ALA A 106 -3.83 21.50 18.65
CA ALA A 106 -4.49 20.32 18.09
C ALA A 106 -5.11 20.62 16.71
N PHE A 107 -4.72 19.85 15.69
CA PHE A 107 -5.30 19.96 14.35
C PHE A 107 -6.83 19.86 14.40
N VAL A 108 -7.51 20.97 14.13
CA VAL A 108 -8.96 21.01 13.90
C VAL A 108 -9.18 21.00 12.39
N PRO A 109 -9.66 19.89 11.80
CA PRO A 109 -9.99 19.87 10.39
C PRO A 109 -11.05 20.93 10.10
N GLU A 110 -10.84 21.71 9.05
CA GLU A 110 -11.89 22.61 8.56
C GLU A 110 -13.12 21.79 8.17
N GLU A 111 -14.31 22.29 8.50
CA GLU A 111 -15.55 21.64 8.09
C GLU A 111 -15.61 21.60 6.55
N PRO A 112 -15.81 20.41 5.96
CA PRO A 112 -15.78 20.29 4.51
C PRO A 112 -16.92 21.12 3.90
N PRO A 113 -16.66 21.79 2.77
CA PRO A 113 -17.69 22.57 2.08
C PRO A 113 -18.89 21.68 1.73
N SER A 114 -20.10 22.22 1.90
CA SER A 114 -21.33 21.47 1.64
C SER A 114 -21.39 20.99 0.19
N LEU A 115 -21.63 19.70 0.01
CA LEU A 115 -21.81 19.07 -1.30
C LEU A 115 -23.01 19.66 -2.08
N ALA A 116 -23.94 20.33 -1.39
CA ALA A 116 -25.07 21.03 -2.01
C ALA A 116 -24.62 22.20 -2.92
N GLY A 117 -23.36 22.64 -2.84
CA GLY A 117 -22.78 23.67 -3.69
C GLY A 117 -22.28 23.18 -5.05
N THR A 118 -22.48 21.92 -5.43
CA THR A 118 -22.03 21.44 -6.76
C THR A 118 -22.76 22.14 -7.89
N GLU A 119 -22.02 22.61 -8.89
CA GLU A 119 -22.58 23.32 -10.03
C GLU A 119 -23.58 22.42 -10.80
N PRO A 120 -24.80 22.90 -11.09
CA PRO A 120 -25.85 22.06 -11.69
C PRO A 120 -25.46 21.47 -13.05
N LEU A 121 -24.61 22.16 -13.81
CA LEU A 121 -24.08 21.64 -15.07
C LEU A 121 -23.19 20.40 -14.85
N ILE A 122 -22.42 20.37 -13.77
CA ILE A 122 -21.56 19.24 -13.40
C ILE A 122 -22.40 18.02 -13.04
N MET A 123 -23.50 18.25 -12.30
CA MET A 123 -24.48 17.21 -11.97
C MET A 123 -25.11 16.64 -13.25
N LEU A 124 -25.57 17.50 -14.16
CA LEU A 124 -26.11 17.05 -15.45
C LEU A 124 -25.08 16.26 -16.27
N ALA A 125 -23.81 16.67 -16.24
CA ALA A 125 -22.75 15.96 -16.92
C ALA A 125 -22.50 14.57 -16.32
N TRP A 126 -22.54 14.43 -14.99
CA TRP A 126 -22.47 13.12 -14.33
C TRP A 126 -23.68 12.24 -14.64
N VAL A 127 -24.88 12.82 -14.65
CA VAL A 127 -26.11 12.13 -15.04
C VAL A 127 -26.03 11.66 -16.48
N GLY A 128 -25.51 12.45 -17.42
CA GLY A 128 -25.32 11.98 -18.80
C GLY A 128 -24.19 10.94 -18.95
N ALA A 129 -23.11 11.08 -18.18
CA ALA A 129 -21.97 10.15 -18.22
C ALA A 129 -22.35 8.77 -17.66
N VAL A 130 -23.04 8.71 -16.52
CA VAL A 130 -23.49 7.44 -15.92
C VAL A 130 -24.82 6.98 -16.53
N GLY A 131 -25.71 7.93 -16.80
CA GLY A 131 -27.03 7.66 -17.36
C GLY A 131 -26.99 7.24 -18.82
N GLY A 132 -25.98 7.63 -19.61
CA GLY A 132 -25.83 7.18 -21.01
C GLY A 132 -25.70 5.66 -21.15
N PRO A 133 -24.70 5.01 -20.52
CA PRO A 133 -24.54 3.56 -20.51
C PRO A 133 -25.76 2.83 -19.93
N ILE A 134 -26.32 3.36 -18.84
CA ILE A 134 -27.51 2.80 -18.20
C ILE A 134 -28.72 2.91 -19.15
N ALA A 135 -28.94 4.06 -19.78
CA ALA A 135 -30.03 4.28 -20.72
C ALA A 135 -29.89 3.39 -21.96
N LEU A 136 -28.67 3.16 -22.46
CA LEU A 136 -28.43 2.19 -23.54
C LEU A 136 -28.79 0.77 -23.11
N LEU A 137 -28.44 0.37 -21.88
CA LEU A 137 -28.83 -0.94 -21.33
C LEU A 137 -30.36 -1.08 -21.23
N PHE A 138 -31.05 -0.08 -20.65
CA PHE A 138 -32.51 -0.07 -20.57
C PHE A 138 -33.16 -0.07 -21.95
N THR A 139 -32.62 0.69 -22.91
CA THR A 139 -33.10 0.72 -24.29
C THR A 139 -32.93 -0.66 -24.94
N ALA A 140 -31.78 -1.32 -24.75
CA ALA A 140 -31.55 -2.65 -25.30
C ALA A 140 -32.48 -3.72 -24.70
N MET A 141 -32.78 -3.62 -23.39
CA MET A 141 -33.58 -4.60 -22.67
C MET A 141 -35.09 -4.43 -22.88
N PHE A 142 -35.60 -3.19 -22.77
CA PHE A 142 -37.03 -2.91 -22.82
C PHE A 142 -37.50 -2.36 -24.18
N TRP A 143 -36.57 -1.84 -24.99
CA TRP A 143 -36.90 -1.15 -26.24
C TRP A 143 -36.07 -1.66 -27.42
N ARG A 144 -36.09 -2.98 -27.63
CA ARG A 144 -35.25 -3.64 -28.65
C ARG A 144 -35.45 -3.11 -30.08
N SER A 145 -36.62 -2.56 -30.38
CA SER A 145 -36.97 -1.95 -31.68
C SER A 145 -36.75 -0.43 -31.71
N ALA A 146 -35.95 0.14 -30.80
CA ALA A 146 -35.68 1.58 -30.76
C ALA A 146 -35.10 2.07 -32.10
N PRO A 147 -35.59 3.22 -32.62
CA PRO A 147 -35.08 3.78 -33.86
C PRO A 147 -33.63 4.20 -33.70
N LEU A 148 -32.85 4.09 -34.78
CA LEU A 148 -31.40 4.39 -34.78
C LEU A 148 -31.10 5.81 -34.27
N VAL A 149 -31.99 6.77 -34.56
CA VAL A 149 -31.88 8.16 -34.10
C VAL A 149 -31.89 8.25 -32.57
N ALA A 150 -32.70 7.45 -31.88
CA ALA A 150 -32.75 7.45 -30.42
C ALA A 150 -31.43 6.93 -29.82
N ILE A 151 -30.89 5.84 -30.39
CA ILE A 151 -29.61 5.27 -29.97
C ILE A 151 -28.48 6.29 -30.17
N LEU A 152 -28.42 6.91 -31.36
CA LEU A 152 -27.44 7.97 -31.63
C LEU A 152 -27.61 9.16 -30.69
N GLY A 153 -28.84 9.54 -30.34
CA GLY A 153 -29.10 10.61 -29.38
C GLY A 153 -28.52 10.31 -27.99
N ILE A 154 -28.73 9.09 -27.49
CA ILE A 154 -28.18 8.66 -26.19
C ILE A 154 -26.64 8.63 -26.23
N VAL A 155 -26.06 8.08 -27.30
CA VAL A 155 -24.60 8.04 -27.48
C VAL A 155 -24.02 9.46 -27.57
N ALA A 156 -24.65 10.35 -28.33
CA ALA A 156 -24.21 11.75 -28.46
C ALA A 156 -24.28 12.49 -27.11
N ALA A 157 -25.36 12.29 -26.35
CA ALA A 157 -25.50 12.88 -25.01
C ALA A 157 -24.41 12.35 -24.05
N PHE A 158 -24.12 11.05 -24.08
CA PHE A 158 -23.04 10.45 -23.29
C PHE A 158 -21.68 11.05 -23.64
N VAL A 159 -21.34 11.12 -24.94
CA VAL A 159 -20.06 11.68 -25.40
C VAL A 159 -19.95 13.15 -25.02
N ALA A 160 -21.00 13.95 -25.21
CA ALA A 160 -21.03 15.35 -24.81
C ALA A 160 -20.79 15.52 -23.30
N SER A 161 -21.41 14.67 -22.48
CA SER A 161 -21.21 14.63 -21.02
C SER A 161 -19.77 14.38 -20.63
N VAL A 162 -19.15 13.34 -21.22
CA VAL A 162 -17.78 12.94 -20.91
C VAL A 162 -16.79 14.02 -21.37
N VAL A 163 -16.96 14.56 -22.57
CA VAL A 163 -16.14 15.66 -23.08
C VAL A 163 -16.24 16.89 -22.16
N PHE A 164 -17.46 17.25 -21.74
CA PHE A 164 -17.66 18.35 -20.81
C PHE A 164 -16.94 18.13 -19.46
N LEU A 165 -17.03 16.93 -18.90
CA LEU A 165 -16.31 16.56 -17.67
C LEU A 165 -14.79 16.67 -17.82
N ILE A 166 -14.25 16.19 -18.94
CA ILE A 166 -12.82 16.29 -19.23
C ILE A 166 -12.38 17.75 -19.33
N MET A 167 -13.15 18.59 -20.03
CA MET A 167 -12.85 20.02 -20.14
C MET A 167 -12.93 20.77 -18.81
N ARG A 168 -13.63 20.21 -17.81
CA ARG A 168 -13.74 20.79 -16.48
C ARG A 168 -12.63 20.35 -15.52
N LEU A 169 -11.86 19.32 -15.85
CA LEU A 169 -10.80 18.86 -14.96
C LEU A 169 -9.79 20.02 -14.71
N PRO A 170 -9.52 20.36 -13.44
CA PRO A 170 -8.54 21.39 -13.12
C PRO A 170 -7.18 20.96 -13.68
N GLN A 171 -6.58 21.84 -14.48
CA GLN A 171 -5.28 21.60 -15.12
C GLN A 171 -4.10 21.96 -14.21
N GLU A 172 -4.41 22.57 -13.06
CA GLU A 172 -3.45 23.11 -12.11
C GLU A 172 -3.36 22.13 -10.94
N LYS A 173 -2.23 21.44 -10.83
CA LYS A 173 -1.86 20.74 -9.60
C LYS A 173 -1.29 21.79 -8.65
N ASN A 174 -1.78 21.86 -7.42
CA ASN A 174 -1.18 22.71 -6.39
C ASN A 174 0.21 22.14 -6.06
N GLU A 175 1.28 22.86 -6.40
CA GLU A 175 2.66 22.38 -6.23
C GLU A 175 3.12 22.39 -4.77
N ASP A 176 2.46 23.21 -3.94
CA ASP A 176 2.77 23.41 -2.51
C ASP A 176 1.89 22.55 -1.57
N ASP A 177 1.01 21.70 -2.11
CA ASP A 177 0.11 20.84 -1.34
C ASP A 177 0.61 19.39 -1.36
N ASP A 178 1.54 19.10 -0.47
CA ASP A 178 2.14 17.76 -0.30
C ASP A 178 1.22 16.80 0.48
N GLY A 179 0.02 17.24 0.86
CA GLY A 179 -0.94 16.47 1.65
C GLY A 179 -0.56 16.26 3.11
N ALA A 180 0.58 16.80 3.56
CA ALA A 180 1.04 16.76 4.94
C ALA A 180 0.99 18.17 5.54
N ARG A 181 0.22 18.35 6.62
CA ARG A 181 0.32 19.50 7.52
C ARG A 181 0.79 18.94 8.87
N ILE A 182 1.99 19.36 9.30
CA ILE A 182 2.59 19.02 10.60
C ILE A 182 1.95 19.85 11.71
#